data_AF-A0A329RQS7-F1
#
_entry.id   AF-A0A329RQS7-F1
#
_cell.length_a   1.000
_cell.length_b   1.000
_cell.length_c   1.000
_cell.angle_alpha   90.00
_cell.angle_beta   90.00
_cell.angle_gamma   90.00
#
_symmetry.space_group_name_H-M   'P 1'
#
loop_
_entity.id
_entity.type
_entity.pdbx_description
1 polymer ?
#
loop_
_entity_poly.entity_id
_entity_poly.type
_entity_poly.pdbx_seq_one_letter_code
_entity_poly.pdbx_strand_id
1 'polypeptide(L)'
;MLISIALVVTLAASLAPSSAFSFSSLFDESSTSARTAVDSSSTGVDADLSDGSDIKPRQPMLDAKEWFLSEEEITDSRGGIPRDDMAVYTTGNKVASYTVADEFFNAVYDDLSATNEGDRVMLATWMAALVPLKPDEDPTGKKTGFKEVFSGIVERGG
;
A
#
# COMPACT_ATOMS: atom_id res chain seq x y z
N MET A 1 -11.33 9.22 66.63
CA MET A 1 -11.23 10.33 65.66
C MET A 1 -10.16 9.94 64.65
N LEU A 2 -10.57 9.44 63.48
CA LEU A 2 -9.69 9.00 62.40
C LEU A 2 -10.28 9.58 61.11
N ILE A 3 -9.55 10.50 60.49
CA ILE A 3 -9.96 11.25 59.31
C ILE A 3 -9.65 10.38 58.09
N SER A 4 -10.69 10.01 57.34
CA SER A 4 -10.55 9.37 56.02
C SER A 4 -10.33 10.45 54.96
N ILE A 5 -9.23 10.34 54.20
CA ILE A 5 -8.95 11.21 53.05
C ILE A 5 -9.31 10.41 51.79
N ALA A 6 -10.36 10.84 51.08
CA ALA A 6 -10.70 10.35 49.76
C ALA A 6 -9.95 11.19 48.71
N LEU A 7 -9.16 10.54 47.86
CA LEU A 7 -8.51 11.16 46.71
C LEU A 7 -9.42 10.99 45.48
N VAL A 8 -10.05 12.08 45.03
CA VAL A 8 -10.78 12.12 43.76
C VAL A 8 -9.85 12.69 42.70
N VAL A 9 -9.55 11.90 41.67
CA VAL A 9 -8.77 12.35 40.50
C VAL A 9 -9.75 12.58 39.35
N THR A 10 -10.09 13.85 39.09
CA THR A 10 -10.83 14.28 37.91
C THR A 10 -9.86 14.44 36.73
N LEU A 11 -9.96 13.58 35.72
CA LEU A 11 -9.24 13.71 34.46
C LEU A 11 -10.06 14.59 33.50
N ALA A 12 -9.67 15.86 33.35
CA ALA A 12 -10.24 16.75 32.34
C ALA A 12 -9.55 16.47 30.99
N ALA A 13 -10.25 15.79 30.07
CA ALA A 13 -9.82 15.65 28.69
C ALA A 13 -10.13 16.97 27.94
N SER A 14 -9.12 17.81 27.73
CA SER A 14 -9.25 18.94 26.80
C SER A 14 -9.21 18.41 25.36
N LEU A 15 -10.37 18.36 24.70
CA LEU A 15 -10.46 18.18 23.26
C LEU A 15 -9.80 19.39 22.59
N ALA A 16 -8.64 19.18 21.95
CA ALA A 16 -8.07 20.19 21.08
C ALA A 16 -8.99 20.35 19.85
N PRO A 17 -9.30 21.59 19.43
CA PRO A 17 -10.13 21.82 18.26
C PRO A 17 -9.43 21.28 17.01
N SER A 18 -10.13 20.42 16.26
CA SER A 18 -9.68 19.89 14.98
C SER A 18 -9.64 21.04 13.96
N SER A 19 -8.44 21.41 13.52
CA SER A 19 -8.28 22.36 12.42
C SER A 19 -8.65 21.66 11.11
N ALA A 20 -9.76 22.06 10.50
CA ALA A 20 -10.09 21.66 9.14
C ALA A 20 -9.22 22.45 8.15
N PHE A 21 -8.58 21.76 7.21
CA PHE A 21 -7.90 22.39 6.10
C PHE A 21 -8.94 22.94 5.12
N SER A 22 -8.84 24.24 4.77
CA SER A 22 -9.70 24.88 3.78
C SER A 22 -8.89 25.21 2.53
N PHE A 23 -9.40 24.82 1.36
CA PHE A 23 -8.80 25.07 0.05
C PHE A 23 -9.46 26.26 -0.68
N SER A 24 -10.32 27.03 -0.01
CA SER A 24 -11.05 28.14 -0.64
C SER A 24 -10.13 29.19 -1.26
N SER A 25 -8.93 29.42 -0.70
CA SER A 25 -7.96 30.36 -1.25
C SER A 25 -7.27 29.88 -2.52
N LEU A 26 -7.39 28.59 -2.87
CA LEU A 26 -6.73 28.01 -4.04
C LEU A 26 -7.56 28.21 -5.32
N PHE A 27 -8.85 28.51 -5.19
CA PHE A 27 -9.78 28.69 -6.32
C PHE A 27 -10.42 30.09 -6.36
N ASP A 28 -9.96 31.03 -5.54
CA ASP A 28 -10.46 32.41 -5.55
C ASP A 28 -9.77 33.22 -6.66
N GLU A 29 -10.05 32.85 -7.91
CA GLU A 29 -9.65 33.64 -9.07
C GLU A 29 -10.71 34.73 -9.32
N SER A 30 -10.60 35.84 -8.59
CA SER A 30 -11.38 37.03 -8.93
C SER A 30 -10.86 37.59 -10.25
N SER A 31 -11.65 37.41 -11.30
CA SER A 31 -11.47 37.91 -12.64
C SER A 31 -11.12 39.40 -12.66
N THR A 32 -9.88 39.75 -13.01
CA THR A 32 -9.56 41.10 -13.52
C THR A 32 -8.61 40.99 -14.70
N SER A 33 -9.15 41.27 -15.88
CA SER A 33 -8.39 41.48 -17.11
C SER A 33 -7.37 42.62 -16.93
N ALA A 34 -6.09 42.32 -17.12
CA ALA A 34 -5.08 43.32 -17.46
C ALA A 34 -4.15 42.73 -18.52
N ARG A 35 -4.31 43.25 -19.74
CA ARG A 35 -3.42 42.98 -20.88
C ARG A 35 -2.07 43.65 -20.62
N THR A 36 -1.02 42.85 -20.53
CA THR A 36 0.36 43.37 -20.67
C THR A 36 1.18 42.34 -21.44
N ALA A 37 1.51 42.68 -22.69
CA ALA A 37 2.46 41.92 -23.48
C ALA A 37 3.87 42.14 -22.89
N VAL A 38 4.53 41.07 -22.46
CA VAL A 38 5.96 41.07 -22.15
C VAL A 38 6.57 39.82 -22.78
N ASP A 39 7.37 40.08 -23.80
CA ASP A 39 8.31 39.15 -24.42
C ASP A 39 9.54 39.04 -23.52
N SER A 40 9.85 37.83 -23.06
CA SER A 40 11.20 37.26 -22.82
C SER A 40 11.15 36.16 -21.76
N SER A 41 11.40 34.93 -22.22
CA SER A 41 12.09 33.84 -21.52
C SER A 41 12.00 33.82 -19.99
N SER A 42 10.96 33.18 -19.47
CA SER A 42 11.00 32.51 -18.18
C SER A 42 10.44 31.11 -18.36
N THR A 43 11.17 30.14 -17.84
CA THR A 43 10.88 28.71 -17.83
C THR A 43 9.62 28.49 -17.00
N GLY A 44 8.46 28.84 -17.56
CA GLY A 44 7.17 28.44 -17.05
C GLY A 44 7.09 26.94 -17.18
N VAL A 45 6.99 26.26 -16.04
CA VAL A 45 6.49 24.89 -16.04
C VAL A 45 5.06 25.02 -16.54
N ASP A 46 4.87 24.91 -17.85
CA ASP A 46 3.57 24.64 -18.45
C ASP A 46 3.09 23.38 -17.75
N ALA A 47 2.22 23.56 -16.76
CA ALA A 47 1.48 22.45 -16.20
C ALA A 47 0.86 21.75 -17.41
N ASP A 48 1.16 20.48 -17.59
CA ASP A 48 0.59 19.70 -18.68
C ASP A 48 -0.93 19.65 -18.46
N LEU A 49 -1.64 20.60 -19.07
CA LEU A 49 -3.10 20.77 -19.00
C LEU A 49 -3.81 19.81 -19.96
N SER A 50 -3.18 18.68 -20.31
CA SER A 50 -3.80 17.64 -21.11
C SER A 50 -5.11 17.18 -20.46
N ASP A 51 -6.19 17.26 -21.23
CA ASP A 51 -7.49 16.67 -20.88
C ASP A 51 -7.55 15.17 -21.24
N GLY A 52 -6.41 14.61 -21.65
CA GLY A 52 -6.25 13.23 -22.09
C GLY A 52 -6.71 12.96 -23.51
N SER A 53 -7.21 13.96 -24.27
CA SER A 53 -7.67 13.76 -25.65
C SER A 53 -6.53 13.59 -26.66
N ASP A 54 -5.34 14.10 -26.36
CA ASP A 54 -4.12 13.95 -27.14
C ASP A 54 -3.40 12.61 -26.88
N ILE A 55 -3.76 11.91 -25.80
CA ILE A 55 -3.23 10.59 -25.46
C ILE A 55 -3.83 9.55 -26.41
N LYS A 56 -3.01 9.01 -27.31
CA LYS A 56 -3.40 7.84 -28.11
C LYS A 56 -3.47 6.61 -27.20
N PRO A 57 -4.66 5.99 -27.00
CA PRO A 57 -4.77 4.80 -26.17
C PRO A 57 -3.93 3.69 -26.77
N ARG A 58 -2.92 3.21 -26.04
CA ARG A 58 -2.21 1.99 -26.40
C ARG A 58 -2.93 0.83 -25.76
N GLN A 59 -3.37 -0.12 -26.57
CA GLN A 59 -3.85 -1.38 -26.02
C GLN A 59 -2.70 -2.06 -25.27
N PRO A 60 -2.97 -2.61 -24.08
CA PRO A 60 -1.96 -3.37 -23.36
C PRO A 60 -1.49 -4.55 -24.23
N MET A 61 -0.20 -4.85 -24.18
CA MET A 61 0.34 -6.03 -24.83
C MET A 61 -0.31 -7.26 -24.21
N LEU A 62 -0.76 -8.21 -25.03
CA LEU A 62 -1.51 -9.39 -24.57
C LEU A 62 -0.65 -10.66 -24.57
N ASP A 63 0.49 -10.66 -25.26
CA ASP A 63 1.40 -11.79 -25.27
C ASP A 63 2.29 -11.74 -24.02
N ALA A 64 2.21 -12.77 -23.18
CA ALA A 64 3.02 -12.89 -21.97
C ALA A 64 4.53 -12.78 -22.25
N LYS A 65 5.00 -13.25 -23.42
CA LYS A 65 6.41 -13.17 -23.81
C LYS A 65 6.93 -11.75 -24.01
N GLU A 66 6.03 -10.78 -24.18
CA GLU A 66 6.39 -9.36 -24.29
C GLU A 66 6.50 -8.67 -22.92
N TRP A 67 5.99 -9.31 -21.85
CA TRP A 67 6.03 -8.79 -20.48
C TRP A 67 7.08 -9.45 -19.59
N PHE A 68 7.33 -10.75 -19.81
CA PHE A 68 8.24 -11.53 -19.00
C PHE A 68 9.60 -11.66 -19.68
N LEU A 69 10.65 -11.80 -18.88
CA LEU A 69 12.01 -12.08 -19.37
C LEU A 69 12.01 -13.35 -20.23
N SER A 70 13.00 -13.55 -21.08
CA SER A 70 13.29 -14.80 -21.75
C SER A 70 14.27 -15.66 -20.94
N GLU A 71 14.46 -16.93 -21.32
CA GLU A 71 15.49 -17.80 -20.72
C GLU A 71 16.89 -17.21 -20.89
N GLU A 72 17.16 -16.58 -22.03
CA GLU A 72 18.42 -15.90 -22.34
C GLU A 72 18.63 -14.71 -21.38
N GLU A 73 17.62 -13.83 -21.23
CA GLU A 73 17.72 -12.68 -20.33
C GLU A 73 17.87 -13.08 -18.86
N ILE A 74 17.22 -14.17 -18.43
CA ILE A 74 17.39 -14.75 -17.09
C ILE A 74 18.83 -15.26 -16.90
N THR A 75 19.38 -15.93 -17.92
CA THR A 75 20.73 -16.50 -17.90
C THR A 75 21.79 -15.39 -17.87
N ASP A 76 21.63 -14.37 -18.70
CA ASP A 76 22.52 -13.22 -18.78
C ASP A 76 22.52 -12.41 -17.49
N SER A 77 21.35 -12.22 -16.87
CA SER A 77 21.21 -11.56 -15.56
C SER A 77 21.98 -12.28 -14.44
N ARG A 78 22.40 -13.53 -14.66
CA ARG A 78 23.14 -14.37 -13.71
C ARG A 78 24.54 -14.73 -14.16
N GLY A 79 25.12 -13.98 -15.09
CA GLY A 79 26.50 -14.19 -15.55
C GLY A 79 26.65 -15.39 -16.48
N GLY A 80 25.60 -15.73 -17.22
CA GLY A 80 25.66 -16.77 -18.26
C GLY A 80 25.42 -18.20 -17.77
N ILE A 81 24.99 -18.40 -16.52
CA ILE A 81 24.68 -19.72 -15.96
C ILE A 81 23.17 -20.00 -16.11
N PRO A 82 22.77 -20.99 -16.94
CA PRO A 82 21.35 -21.32 -17.15
C PRO A 82 20.65 -21.81 -15.88
N ARG A 83 19.32 -21.65 -15.84
CA ARG A 83 18.43 -22.26 -14.84
C ARG A 83 17.37 -23.11 -15.51
N ASP A 84 17.70 -24.39 -15.66
CA ASP A 84 16.81 -25.37 -16.29
C ASP A 84 15.62 -25.75 -15.39
N ASP A 85 15.65 -25.37 -14.11
CA ASP A 85 14.62 -25.66 -13.10
C ASP A 85 13.63 -24.50 -12.87
N MET A 86 13.72 -23.42 -13.66
CA MET A 86 12.91 -22.22 -13.48
C MET A 86 12.10 -21.90 -14.74
N ALA A 87 10.78 -21.92 -14.61
CA ALA A 87 9.90 -21.46 -15.67
C ALA A 87 9.99 -19.93 -15.83
N VAL A 88 9.99 -19.48 -17.08
CA VAL A 88 10.03 -18.06 -17.44
C VAL A 88 8.76 -17.33 -17.01
N TYR A 89 7.62 -17.97 -17.22
CA TYR A 89 6.30 -17.51 -16.80
C TYR A 89 5.39 -18.73 -16.56
N THR A 90 4.27 -18.51 -15.88
CA THR A 90 3.23 -19.52 -15.67
C THR A 90 1.93 -19.08 -16.32
N THR A 91 1.10 -20.04 -16.74
CA THR A 91 -0.22 -19.80 -17.35
C THR A 91 -1.32 -20.42 -16.50
N GLY A 92 -2.54 -19.88 -16.57
CA GLY A 92 -3.68 -20.40 -15.81
C GLY A 92 -3.70 -19.98 -14.34
N ASN A 93 -2.94 -18.93 -13.98
CA ASN A 93 -2.95 -18.37 -12.63
C ASN A 93 -4.30 -17.73 -12.32
N LYS A 94 -4.82 -17.98 -11.11
CA LYS A 94 -5.95 -17.23 -10.57
C LYS A 94 -5.41 -15.95 -9.93
N VAL A 95 -5.64 -14.81 -10.58
CA VAL A 95 -5.20 -13.50 -10.09
C VAL A 95 -6.38 -12.81 -9.41
N ALA A 96 -6.16 -12.34 -8.17
CA ALA A 96 -7.08 -11.47 -7.45
C ALA A 96 -6.44 -10.09 -7.30
N SER A 97 -7.14 -9.04 -7.73
CA SER A 97 -6.69 -7.66 -7.59
C SER A 97 -7.42 -7.01 -6.42
N TYR A 98 -6.66 -6.41 -5.50
CA TYR A 98 -7.19 -5.65 -4.38
C TYR A 98 -7.00 -4.17 -4.66
N THR A 99 -8.09 -3.40 -4.58
CA THR A 99 -8.05 -1.96 -4.90
C THR A 99 -7.86 -1.10 -3.66
N VAL A 100 -8.09 -1.68 -2.48
CA VAL A 100 -7.91 -1.05 -1.18
C VAL A 100 -7.08 -1.94 -0.26
N ALA A 101 -6.35 -1.32 0.66
CA ALA A 101 -5.46 -2.03 1.57
C ALA A 101 -6.20 -3.00 2.50
N ASP A 102 -7.41 -2.65 2.93
CA ASP A 102 -8.24 -3.50 3.80
C ASP A 102 -8.49 -4.88 3.17
N GLU A 103 -8.94 -4.94 1.91
CA GLU A 103 -9.16 -6.21 1.21
C GLU A 103 -7.88 -7.06 1.13
N PHE A 104 -6.74 -6.42 0.83
CA PHE A 104 -5.46 -7.11 0.77
C PHE A 104 -5.05 -7.69 2.12
N PHE A 105 -5.09 -6.90 3.20
CA PHE A 105 -4.67 -7.37 4.51
C PHE A 105 -5.65 -8.37 5.13
N ASN A 106 -6.94 -8.27 4.81
CA ASN A 106 -7.95 -9.26 5.19
C ASN A 106 -7.64 -10.61 4.51
N ALA A 107 -7.36 -10.62 3.20
CA ALA A 107 -6.99 -11.83 2.49
C ALA A 107 -5.67 -12.44 3.02
N VAL A 108 -4.65 -11.61 3.27
CA VAL A 108 -3.39 -12.07 3.88
C VAL A 108 -3.63 -12.70 5.25
N TYR A 109 -4.46 -12.09 6.10
CA TYR A 109 -4.81 -12.68 7.39
C TYR A 109 -5.50 -14.03 7.24
N ASP A 110 -6.49 -14.12 6.35
CA ASP A 110 -7.26 -15.35 6.13
C ASP A 110 -6.36 -16.48 5.61
N ASP A 111 -5.50 -16.20 4.62
CA ASP A 111 -4.54 -17.17 4.07
C ASP A 111 -3.54 -17.66 5.12
N LEU A 112 -2.95 -16.73 5.89
CA LEU A 112 -1.99 -17.07 6.95
C LEU A 112 -2.64 -17.80 8.12
N SER A 113 -3.91 -17.52 8.41
CA SER A 113 -4.66 -18.19 9.49
C SER A 113 -5.13 -19.58 9.09
N ALA A 114 -5.23 -19.86 7.79
CA ALA A 114 -5.63 -21.16 7.25
C ALA A 114 -4.49 -22.18 7.14
N THR A 115 -3.24 -21.79 7.44
CA THR A 115 -2.09 -22.70 7.37
C THR A 115 -2.18 -23.85 8.37
N ASN A 116 -1.67 -25.00 7.97
CA ASN A 116 -1.67 -26.26 8.71
C ASN A 116 -0.25 -26.81 8.87
N GLU A 117 -0.15 -27.91 9.61
CA GLU A 117 1.12 -28.63 9.79
C GLU A 117 1.74 -29.01 8.44
N GLY A 118 3.02 -28.67 8.25
CA GLY A 118 3.79 -28.96 7.04
C GLY A 118 3.63 -27.95 5.90
N ASP A 119 2.74 -26.96 6.05
CA ASP A 119 2.71 -25.82 5.13
C ASP A 119 4.02 -25.00 5.26
N ARG A 120 4.31 -24.17 4.26
CA ARG A 120 5.50 -23.30 4.29
C ARG A 120 5.10 -21.88 3.97
N VAL A 121 5.43 -20.97 4.88
CA VAL A 121 5.20 -19.54 4.71
C VAL A 121 6.51 -18.82 4.41
N MET A 122 6.58 -18.17 3.26
CA MET A 122 7.72 -17.33 2.87
C MET A 122 7.27 -15.87 2.78
N LEU A 123 7.87 -15.00 3.60
CA LEU A 123 7.63 -13.57 3.57
C LEU A 123 8.88 -12.83 3.09
N ALA A 124 8.73 -12.04 2.04
CA ALA A 124 9.71 -11.04 1.61
C ALA A 124 9.06 -9.66 1.69
N THR A 125 9.61 -8.78 2.53
CA THR A 125 9.13 -7.40 2.69
C THR A 125 10.30 -6.45 2.90
N TRP A 126 10.12 -5.19 2.53
CA TRP A 126 11.05 -4.12 2.88
C TRP A 126 11.09 -3.86 4.39
N MET A 127 9.92 -3.89 5.04
CA MET A 127 9.77 -3.66 6.48
C MET A 127 8.55 -4.43 7.03
N ALA A 128 8.66 -4.90 8.28
CA ALA A 128 7.54 -5.45 9.04
C ALA A 128 7.34 -4.65 10.33
N ALA A 129 6.09 -4.51 10.76
CA ALA A 129 5.71 -3.82 11.99
C ALA A 129 4.74 -4.68 12.81
N LEU A 130 4.74 -4.49 14.12
CA LEU A 130 3.86 -5.21 15.06
C LEU A 130 2.47 -4.55 15.10
N VAL A 131 1.76 -4.59 13.98
CA VAL A 131 0.43 -3.99 13.81
C VAL A 131 -0.61 -5.07 13.50
N PRO A 132 -1.91 -4.85 13.83
CA PRO A 132 -3.00 -5.71 13.39
C PRO A 132 -3.13 -5.70 11.87
N LEU A 133 -3.33 -6.89 11.28
CA LEU A 133 -3.72 -7.05 9.88
C LEU A 133 -5.18 -6.62 9.66
N LYS A 134 -6.04 -6.77 10.68
CA LYS A 134 -7.46 -6.35 10.65
C LYS A 134 -7.75 -5.34 11.77
N PRO A 135 -7.29 -4.09 11.68
CA PRO A 135 -7.45 -3.09 12.74
C PRO A 135 -8.91 -2.74 13.05
N ASP A 136 -9.81 -2.85 12.07
CA ASP A 136 -11.22 -2.52 12.25
C ASP A 136 -11.96 -3.56 13.12
N GLU A 137 -11.50 -4.82 13.10
CA GLU A 137 -12.06 -5.92 13.89
C GLU A 137 -11.30 -6.16 15.21
N ASP A 138 -9.98 -5.99 15.18
CA ASP A 138 -9.09 -6.14 16.35
C ASP A 138 -8.10 -4.97 16.43
N PRO A 139 -8.54 -3.81 16.94
CA PRO A 139 -7.71 -2.61 17.04
C PRO A 139 -6.46 -2.80 17.90
N THR A 140 -6.47 -3.80 18.78
CA THR A 140 -5.35 -4.09 19.69
C THR A 140 -4.35 -5.10 19.13
N GLY A 141 -4.70 -5.79 18.04
CA GLY A 141 -3.88 -6.84 17.44
C GLY A 141 -3.68 -8.07 18.33
N LYS A 142 -4.55 -8.32 19.31
CA LYS A 142 -4.41 -9.49 20.19
C LYS A 142 -4.60 -10.83 19.48
N LYS A 143 -5.25 -10.82 18.32
CA LYS A 143 -5.50 -11.97 17.46
C LYS A 143 -4.97 -11.74 16.05
N THR A 144 -5.15 -10.54 15.50
CA THR A 144 -4.79 -10.23 14.10
C THR A 144 -3.44 -9.52 13.99
N GLY A 145 -2.74 -9.30 15.11
CA GLY A 145 -1.40 -8.74 15.15
C GLY A 145 -0.40 -9.58 14.37
N PHE A 146 0.52 -8.90 13.66
CA PHE A 146 1.56 -9.56 12.88
C PHE A 146 2.30 -10.64 13.69
N LYS A 147 2.69 -10.32 14.95
CA LYS A 147 3.39 -11.29 15.81
C LYS A 147 2.51 -12.50 16.10
N GLU A 148 1.26 -12.28 16.48
CA GLU A 148 0.30 -13.29 16.90
C GLU A 148 -0.01 -14.25 15.76
N VAL A 149 -0.22 -13.70 14.55
CA VAL A 149 -0.47 -14.49 13.33
C VAL A 149 0.73 -15.38 13.02
N PHE A 150 1.93 -14.82 12.94
CA PHE A 150 3.13 -15.60 12.61
C PHE A 150 3.52 -16.59 13.70
N SER A 151 3.33 -16.24 14.98
CA SER A 151 3.53 -17.17 16.09
C SER A 151 2.55 -18.34 16.00
N GLY A 152 1.28 -18.07 15.67
CA GLY A 152 0.26 -19.09 15.46
C GLY A 152 0.61 -20.05 14.32
N ILE A 153 1.19 -19.58 13.22
CA ILE A 153 1.65 -20.44 12.11
C ILE A 153 2.71 -21.44 12.61
N VAL A 154 3.72 -20.94 13.34
CA VAL A 154 4.79 -21.78 13.90
C VAL A 154 4.24 -22.78 14.91
N GLU A 155 3.32 -22.37 15.78
CA GLU A 155 2.67 -23.25 16.76
C GLU A 155 1.89 -24.40 16.10
N ARG A 156 1.33 -24.17 14.90
CA ARG A 156 0.64 -25.20 14.10
C ARG A 156 1.61 -26.08 13.30
N GLY A 157 2.91 -25.80 13.30
CA GLY A 157 3.92 -26.57 12.56
C GLY A 157 4.01 -26.22 11.07
N GLY A 158 3.64 -24.99 10.68
CA GLY A 158 3.88 -24.43 9.35
C GLY A 158 5.14 -23.58 9.24
#